data_AF-A0A9N9QIM1-F1
#
_entry.id   AF-A0A9N9QIM1-F1
#
_cell.length_a   1.000
_cell.length_b   1.000
_cell.length_c   1.000
_cell.angle_alpha   90.00
_cell.angle_beta   90.00
_cell.angle_gamma   90.00
#
_symmetry.space_group_name_H-M   'P 1'
#
loop_
_entity.id
_entity.type
_entity.pdbx_description
1 polymer ?
#
loop_
_entity_poly.entity_id
_entity_poly.type
_entity_poly.pdbx_seq_one_letter_code
_entity_poly.pdbx_strand_id
1 'polypeptide(L)'
;MTITQNSVMNVETLKLLNNELNEKNAILKELNAELKENNVLLKNKLCEQPNQIQTPDYNYAYITTNGNPTIKENVPNIIIQANDRNINKLLTEAKKTICEKTNLPVNLNLVKDKVIVKCKNKADVETVELALKEDLSKEARVQVETKKSPRIKMVRYRKKTTTKAQWSPAEMMAAIEAVNLF
;
A
#
# COMPACT_ATOMS: atom_id res chain seq x y z
N MET A 1 0.37 -49.85 53.06
CA MET A 1 -0.79 -48.95 53.11
C MET A 1 -0.24 -47.53 53.16
N THR A 2 -0.19 -46.87 52.02
CA THR A 2 0.49 -45.58 51.81
C THR A 2 -0.42 -44.44 52.23
N ILE A 3 -0.09 -43.80 53.36
CA ILE A 3 -0.71 -42.54 53.77
C ILE A 3 0.11 -41.43 53.09
N THR A 4 -0.45 -40.83 52.04
CA THR A 4 0.06 -39.62 51.41
C THR A 4 -0.01 -38.46 52.41
N GLN A 5 1.16 -37.98 52.84
CA GLN A 5 1.30 -36.75 53.61
C GLN A 5 0.86 -35.57 52.74
N ASN A 6 -0.34 -35.04 53.00
CA ASN A 6 -0.73 -33.71 52.54
C ASN A 6 0.20 -32.69 53.22
N SER A 7 0.97 -31.94 52.44
CA SER A 7 1.84 -30.89 52.97
C SER A 7 0.99 -29.75 53.53
N VAL A 8 0.90 -29.69 54.87
CA VAL A 8 0.36 -28.53 55.57
C VAL A 8 1.41 -27.42 55.46
N MET A 9 1.15 -26.40 54.65
CA MET A 9 1.99 -25.19 54.67
C MET A 9 1.95 -24.56 56.07
N ASN A 10 3.13 -24.27 56.62
CA ASN A 10 3.27 -23.60 57.91
C ASN A 10 2.56 -22.22 57.86
N VAL A 11 1.92 -21.83 58.96
CA VAL A 11 1.26 -20.52 59.15
C VAL A 11 2.18 -19.35 58.78
N GLU A 12 3.48 -19.48 59.00
CA GLU A 12 4.48 -18.47 58.63
C GLU A 12 4.65 -18.32 57.11
N THR A 13 4.61 -19.41 56.34
CA THR A 13 4.70 -19.33 54.87
C THR A 13 3.40 -18.79 54.26
N LEU A 14 2.24 -19.07 54.87
CA LEU A 14 0.97 -18.45 54.49
C LEU A 14 0.96 -16.94 54.75
N LYS A 15 1.54 -16.47 55.86
CA LYS A 15 1.69 -15.04 56.15
C LYS A 15 2.60 -14.35 55.14
N LEU A 16 3.73 -14.99 54.78
CA LEU A 16 4.66 -14.46 53.77
C LEU A 16 3.97 -14.31 52.41
N LEU A 17 3.28 -15.36 51.94
CA LEU A 17 2.57 -15.36 50.66
C LEU A 17 1.45 -14.30 50.63
N ASN A 18 0.73 -14.13 51.75
CA ASN A 18 -0.31 -13.13 51.86
C ASN A 18 0.26 -11.70 51.82
N ASN A 19 1.42 -11.47 52.42
CA ASN A 19 2.11 -10.19 52.35
C ASN A 19 2.57 -9.89 50.91
N GLU A 20 3.19 -10.86 50.23
CA GLU A 20 3.58 -10.72 48.82
C GLU A 20 2.37 -10.42 47.92
N LEU A 21 1.24 -11.12 48.13
CA LEU A 21 0.03 -10.89 47.37
C LEU A 21 -0.54 -9.48 47.60
N ASN A 22 -0.48 -8.98 48.83
CA ASN A 22 -0.91 -7.62 49.17
C ASN A 22 -0.02 -6.57 48.51
N GLU A 23 1.29 -6.76 48.50
CA GLU A 23 2.23 -5.87 47.79
C GLU A 23 1.99 -5.86 46.29
N LYS A 24 1.83 -7.03 45.66
CA LYS A 24 1.51 -7.11 44.22
C LYS A 24 0.17 -6.45 43.90
N ASN A 25 -0.84 -6.62 44.76
CA ASN A 25 -2.13 -5.96 44.59
C ASN A 25 -2.05 -4.45 44.78
N ALA A 26 -1.20 -3.95 45.67
CA ALA A 26 -0.97 -2.51 45.84
C ALA A 26 -0.36 -1.91 44.56
N ILE A 27 0.68 -2.55 44.02
CA ILE A 27 1.33 -2.13 42.76
C ILE A 27 0.33 -2.13 41.60
N LEU A 28 -0.52 -3.16 41.49
CA LEU A 28 -1.54 -3.22 40.44
C LEU A 28 -2.61 -2.13 40.57
N LYS A 29 -2.93 -1.70 41.79
CA LYS A 29 -3.86 -0.57 42.01
C LYS A 29 -3.23 0.75 41.58
N GLU A 30 -1.94 0.95 41.87
CA GLU A 30 -1.19 2.14 41.48
C GLU A 30 -1.07 2.23 39.95
N LEU A 31 -0.66 1.16 39.28
CA LEU A 31 -0.60 1.10 37.80
C LEU A 31 -1.98 1.34 37.15
N ASN A 32 -3.05 0.79 37.74
CA ASN A 32 -4.39 1.06 37.25
C ASN A 32 -4.83 2.51 37.43
N ALA A 33 -4.36 3.20 38.48
CA ALA A 33 -4.61 4.62 38.67
C ALA A 33 -3.88 5.44 37.61
N GLU A 34 -2.60 5.17 37.35
CA GLU A 34 -1.81 5.83 36.31
C GLU A 34 -2.41 5.63 34.90
N LEU A 35 -2.86 4.41 34.58
CA LEU A 35 -3.51 4.13 33.30
C LEU A 35 -4.82 4.91 33.13
N LYS A 36 -5.62 5.02 34.20
CA LYS A 36 -6.85 5.83 34.18
C LYS A 36 -6.55 7.30 33.96
N GLU A 37 -5.54 7.84 34.65
CA GLU A 37 -5.11 9.23 34.50
C GLU A 37 -4.61 9.53 33.08
N ASN A 38 -3.76 8.66 32.52
CA ASN A 38 -3.28 8.78 31.14
C ASN A 38 -4.42 8.73 30.11
N ASN A 39 -5.43 7.88 30.35
CA ASN A 39 -6.59 7.79 29.47
C ASN A 39 -7.41 9.09 29.48
N VAL A 40 -7.58 9.70 30.66
CA VAL A 40 -8.23 11.01 30.80
C VAL A 40 -7.42 12.10 30.08
N LEU A 41 -6.11 12.13 30.26
CA LEU A 41 -5.21 13.07 29.55
C LEU A 41 -5.31 12.95 28.03
N LEU A 42 -5.34 11.72 27.49
CA LEU A 42 -5.50 11.48 26.05
C LEU A 42 -6.87 11.93 25.55
N LYS A 43 -7.94 11.64 26.30
CA LYS A 43 -9.29 12.11 25.96
C LYS A 43 -9.40 13.63 25.98
N ASN A 44 -8.78 14.29 26.95
CA ASN A 44 -8.76 15.75 27.04
C ASN A 44 -7.96 16.36 25.87
N LYS A 45 -6.79 15.81 25.53
CA LYS A 45 -6.03 16.25 24.34
C LYS A 45 -6.80 16.07 23.03
N LEU A 46 -7.60 15.01 22.91
CA LEU A 46 -8.48 14.79 21.76
C LEU A 46 -9.67 15.76 21.75
N CYS A 47 -10.23 16.10 22.92
CA CYS A 47 -11.35 17.04 23.03
C CYS A 47 -10.93 18.51 22.89
N GLU A 48 -9.67 18.86 23.21
CA GLU A 48 -9.10 20.19 23.01
C GLU A 48 -8.76 20.49 21.54
N GLN A 49 -8.86 19.51 20.65
CA GLN A 49 -8.82 19.69 19.19
C GLN A 49 -10.19 19.45 18.52
N PRO A 50 -11.28 20.15 18.90
CA PRO A 50 -12.60 19.78 18.42
C PRO A 50 -12.83 20.13 16.95
N ASN A 51 -11.97 20.91 16.27
CA ASN A 51 -12.17 21.31 14.86
C ASN A 51 -10.87 21.76 14.15
N GLN A 52 -9.87 20.89 14.03
CA GLN A 52 -8.74 21.13 13.10
C GLN A 52 -8.75 20.23 11.86
N ILE A 53 -9.91 19.66 11.52
CA ILE A 53 -10.20 19.37 10.12
C ILE A 53 -10.66 20.69 9.50
N GLN A 54 -9.73 21.62 9.26
CA GLN A 54 -9.94 22.57 8.18
C GLN A 54 -9.97 21.71 6.92
N THR A 55 -11.16 21.36 6.44
CA THR A 55 -11.31 20.95 5.05
C THR A 55 -10.82 22.14 4.23
N PRO A 56 -9.67 22.05 3.56
CA PRO A 56 -9.24 23.13 2.68
C PRO A 56 -10.31 23.28 1.61
N ASP A 57 -10.66 24.51 1.25
CA ASP A 57 -11.34 24.78 -0.01
C ASP A 57 -10.44 24.28 -1.14
N TYR A 58 -10.67 23.03 -1.57
CA TYR A 58 -9.85 22.37 -2.56
C TYR A 58 -10.09 23.02 -3.93
N ASN A 59 -9.32 24.05 -4.24
CA ASN A 59 -9.16 24.51 -5.60
C ASN A 59 -8.43 23.42 -6.40
N TYR A 60 -8.99 22.99 -7.53
CA TYR A 60 -8.46 21.91 -8.38
C TYR A 60 -6.98 22.11 -8.76
N ALA A 61 -6.51 23.36 -8.85
CA ALA A 61 -5.10 23.67 -9.11
C ALA A 61 -4.15 23.29 -7.94
N TYR A 62 -4.64 23.32 -6.69
CA TYR A 62 -3.86 22.95 -5.50
C TYR A 62 -3.77 21.43 -5.31
N ILE A 63 -4.79 20.69 -5.75
CA ILE A 63 -4.79 19.22 -5.77
C ILE A 63 -3.73 18.69 -6.75
N THR A 64 -3.51 19.36 -7.88
CA THR A 64 -2.50 18.92 -8.86
C THR A 64 -1.06 19.13 -8.42
N THR A 65 -0.79 20.11 -7.53
CA THR A 65 0.56 20.39 -7.03
C THR A 65 0.85 19.73 -5.69
N ASN A 66 -0.15 19.65 -4.79
CA ASN A 66 0.04 19.22 -3.39
C ASN A 66 -0.92 18.10 -2.96
N GLY A 67 -1.85 17.66 -3.82
CA GLY A 67 -2.91 16.70 -3.49
C GLY A 67 -2.49 15.24 -3.60
N ASN A 68 -1.63 14.79 -2.68
CA ASN A 68 -1.57 13.45 -2.07
C ASN A 68 -0.15 13.27 -1.48
N PRO A 69 0.02 13.11 -0.16
CA PRO A 69 1.29 12.58 0.36
C PRO A 69 1.51 11.12 -0.05
N THR A 70 0.49 10.44 -0.59
CA THR A 70 0.65 9.17 -1.32
C THR A 70 0.78 9.42 -2.82
N ILE A 71 1.74 10.25 -3.22
CA ILE A 71 2.48 9.90 -4.44
C ILE A 71 3.05 8.52 -4.10
N LYS A 72 2.38 7.44 -4.55
CA LYS A 72 2.99 6.11 -4.51
C LYS A 72 4.33 6.30 -5.17
N GLU A 73 5.40 6.29 -4.37
CA GLU A 73 6.75 6.32 -4.92
C GLU A 73 6.76 5.27 -6.01
N ASN A 74 7.22 5.65 -7.19
CA ASN A 74 7.29 4.72 -8.30
C ASN A 74 8.43 3.75 -8.01
N VAL A 75 8.14 2.74 -7.19
CA VAL A 75 9.09 1.70 -6.83
C VAL A 75 9.23 0.78 -8.04
N PRO A 76 10.43 0.70 -8.64
CA PRO A 76 10.64 -0.14 -9.80
C PRO A 76 10.54 -1.62 -9.43
N ASN A 77 10.16 -2.45 -10.40
CA ASN A 77 10.09 -3.89 -10.19
C ASN A 77 11.41 -4.53 -10.61
N ILE A 78 11.83 -5.59 -9.92
CA ILE A 78 12.96 -6.41 -10.36
C ILE A 78 12.39 -7.57 -11.19
N ILE A 79 12.91 -7.76 -12.39
CA ILE A 79 12.55 -8.82 -13.32
C ILE A 79 13.70 -9.79 -13.42
N ILE A 80 13.42 -11.05 -13.13
CA ILE A 80 14.35 -12.17 -13.29
C ILE A 80 13.86 -13.00 -14.47
N GLN A 81 14.69 -13.14 -15.49
CA GLN A 81 14.42 -13.95 -16.67
C GLN A 81 15.41 -15.11 -16.70
N ALA A 82 14.91 -16.34 -16.72
CA ALA A 82 15.77 -17.52 -16.79
C ALA A 82 16.50 -17.57 -18.15
N ASN A 83 17.76 -17.98 -18.15
CA ASN A 83 18.47 -18.26 -19.40
C ASN A 83 17.98 -19.57 -20.03
N ASP A 84 17.62 -20.55 -19.19
CA ASP A 84 17.01 -21.83 -19.57
C ASP A 84 15.49 -21.86 -19.29
N ARG A 85 14.76 -22.81 -19.90
CA ARG A 85 13.28 -22.90 -19.79
C ARG A 85 12.75 -23.28 -18.39
N ASN A 86 13.58 -23.43 -17.37
CA ASN A 86 13.15 -23.96 -16.07
C ASN A 86 12.80 -22.86 -15.04
N ILE A 87 11.70 -22.17 -15.29
CA ILE A 87 11.27 -20.98 -14.52
C ILE A 87 10.82 -21.35 -13.08
N ASN A 88 10.31 -22.56 -12.86
CA ASN A 88 9.89 -23.00 -11.52
C ASN A 88 11.08 -23.19 -10.57
N LYS A 89 12.19 -23.71 -11.09
CA LYS A 89 13.46 -23.80 -10.35
C LYS A 89 13.96 -22.40 -9.99
N LEU A 90 13.95 -21.49 -10.97
CA LEU A 90 14.36 -20.10 -10.78
C LEU A 90 13.53 -19.37 -9.71
N LEU A 91 12.21 -19.57 -9.68
CA LEU A 91 11.34 -18.98 -8.66
C LEU A 91 11.74 -19.46 -7.25
N THR A 92 12.05 -20.74 -7.13
CA THR A 92 12.42 -21.36 -5.85
C THR A 92 13.77 -20.84 -5.38
N GLU A 93 14.74 -20.73 -6.28
CA GLU A 93 16.07 -20.18 -6.00
C GLU A 93 16.01 -18.69 -5.67
N ALA A 94 15.27 -17.90 -6.45
CA ALA A 94 15.08 -16.48 -6.14
C ALA A 94 14.44 -16.27 -4.77
N LYS A 95 13.44 -17.08 -4.41
CA LYS A 95 12.83 -17.04 -3.07
C LYS A 95 13.84 -17.41 -1.99
N LYS A 96 14.65 -18.44 -2.22
CA LYS A 96 15.69 -18.88 -1.29
C LYS A 96 16.75 -17.79 -1.08
N THR A 97 17.34 -17.27 -2.15
CA THR A 97 18.33 -16.17 -2.11
C THR A 97 17.80 -14.96 -1.37
N ILE A 98 16.54 -14.56 -1.64
CA ILE A 98 15.91 -13.44 -0.94
C ILE A 98 15.80 -13.75 0.55
N CYS A 99 15.28 -14.92 0.95
CA CYS A 99 15.12 -15.26 2.37
C CYS A 99 16.45 -15.43 3.12
N GLU A 100 17.50 -15.90 2.44
CA GLU A 100 18.81 -16.15 3.07
C GLU A 100 19.68 -14.89 3.13
N LYS A 101 19.65 -14.05 2.09
CA LYS A 101 20.50 -12.84 2.00
C LYS A 101 19.80 -11.56 2.43
N THR A 102 18.46 -11.53 2.48
CA THR A 102 17.70 -10.33 2.82
C THR A 102 16.58 -10.62 3.84
N ASN A 103 16.47 -9.82 4.89
CA ASN A 103 15.34 -9.88 5.83
C ASN A 103 14.14 -9.02 5.36
N LEU A 104 14.01 -8.79 4.06
CA LEU A 104 13.10 -7.81 3.49
C LEU A 104 11.79 -8.46 3.03
N PRO A 105 10.62 -7.86 3.35
CA PRO A 105 9.34 -8.36 2.88
C PRO A 105 9.16 -8.01 1.39
N VAL A 106 9.37 -9.00 0.52
CA VAL A 106 9.18 -8.87 -0.93
C VAL A 106 8.12 -9.84 -1.45
N ASN A 107 7.38 -9.40 -2.47
CA ASN A 107 6.39 -10.22 -3.14
C ASN A 107 6.94 -10.71 -4.49
N LEU A 108 7.00 -12.03 -4.68
CA LEU A 108 7.37 -12.65 -5.95
C LEU A 108 6.12 -13.06 -6.72
N ASN A 109 6.01 -12.62 -7.97
CA ASN A 109 4.95 -13.00 -8.88
C ASN A 109 5.55 -13.63 -10.14
N LEU A 110 5.03 -14.79 -10.54
CA LEU A 110 5.35 -15.39 -11.83
C LEU A 110 4.47 -14.76 -12.92
N VAL A 111 5.08 -14.25 -13.99
CA VAL A 111 4.38 -13.71 -15.16
C VAL A 111 5.00 -14.29 -16.43
N LYS A 112 4.29 -15.22 -17.06
CA LYS A 112 4.77 -15.97 -18.24
C LYS A 112 6.14 -16.62 -17.92
N ASP A 113 7.18 -16.18 -18.61
CA ASP A 113 8.54 -16.70 -18.49
C ASP A 113 9.45 -15.84 -17.59
N LYS A 114 8.85 -15.03 -16.71
CA LYS A 114 9.58 -14.07 -15.88
C LYS A 114 9.11 -14.14 -14.43
N VAL A 115 10.04 -14.00 -13.50
CA VAL A 115 9.75 -13.78 -12.09
C VAL A 115 9.86 -12.29 -11.82
N ILE A 116 8.78 -11.70 -11.31
CA ILE A 116 8.73 -10.29 -10.93
C ILE A 116 8.81 -10.20 -9.41
N VAL A 117 9.83 -9.54 -8.89
CA VAL A 117 9.99 -9.22 -7.47
C VAL A 117 9.56 -7.79 -7.24
N LYS A 118 8.63 -7.62 -6.29
CA LYS A 118 8.08 -6.32 -5.88
C LYS A 118 8.55 -5.99 -4.48
N CYS A 119 9.27 -4.90 -4.34
CA CYS A 119 9.70 -4.35 -3.07
C CYS A 119 8.73 -3.26 -2.59
N LYS A 120 8.70 -3.00 -1.28
CA LYS A 120 7.89 -1.90 -0.70
C LYS A 120 8.52 -0.54 -0.94
N ASN A 121 9.84 -0.43 -0.80
CA ASN A 121 10.57 0.83 -0.92
C ASN A 121 11.66 0.76 -2.00
N LYS A 122 12.13 1.93 -2.46
CA LYS A 122 13.21 2.01 -3.46
C LYS A 122 14.55 1.50 -2.93
N ALA A 123 14.88 1.78 -1.67
CA ALA A 123 16.12 1.30 -1.04
C ALA A 123 16.19 -0.24 -0.99
N ASP A 124 15.04 -0.88 -0.76
CA ASP A 124 14.91 -2.34 -0.75
C ASP A 124 15.19 -2.93 -2.14
N VAL A 125 14.84 -2.21 -3.22
CA VAL A 125 15.09 -2.66 -4.60
C VAL A 125 16.58 -2.84 -4.85
N GLU A 126 17.41 -1.86 -4.49
CA GLU A 126 18.85 -1.91 -4.73
C GLU A 126 19.50 -3.07 -3.96
N THR A 127 19.05 -3.28 -2.72
CA THR A 127 19.56 -4.36 -1.85
C THR A 127 19.21 -5.74 -2.42
N VAL A 128 17.95 -5.92 -2.82
CA VAL A 128 17.45 -7.19 -3.36
C VAL A 128 18.02 -7.45 -4.76
N GLU A 129 18.20 -6.42 -5.58
CA GLU A 129 18.83 -6.54 -6.89
C GLU A 129 20.27 -7.04 -6.79
N LEU A 130 21.06 -6.48 -5.87
CA LEU A 130 22.45 -6.90 -5.65
C LEU A 130 22.52 -8.36 -5.21
N ALA A 131 21.73 -8.75 -4.20
CA ALA A 131 21.69 -10.13 -3.70
C ALA A 131 21.33 -11.14 -4.80
N LEU A 132 20.33 -10.80 -5.63
CA LEU A 132 19.89 -11.65 -6.75
C LEU A 132 20.94 -11.69 -7.87
N LYS A 133 21.63 -10.58 -8.18
CA LYS A 133 22.69 -10.57 -9.20
C LYS A 133 23.89 -11.41 -8.77
N GLU A 134 24.29 -11.36 -7.51
CA GLU A 134 25.41 -12.16 -7.02
C GLU A 134 25.17 -13.66 -7.18
N ASP A 135 23.99 -14.15 -6.79
CA ASP A 135 23.71 -15.59 -6.81
C ASP A 135 23.21 -16.09 -8.17
N LEU A 136 22.39 -15.30 -8.87
CA LEU A 136 21.68 -15.77 -10.07
C LEU A 136 22.30 -15.27 -11.37
N SER A 137 23.37 -14.47 -11.35
CA SER A 137 23.97 -13.90 -12.58
C SER A 137 24.36 -14.93 -13.64
N LYS A 138 24.68 -16.16 -13.24
CA LYS A 138 25.06 -17.24 -14.15
C LYS A 138 23.86 -17.93 -14.79
N GLU A 139 22.75 -18.05 -14.06
CA GLU A 139 21.59 -18.85 -14.46
C GLU A 139 20.44 -17.99 -15.02
N ALA A 140 20.42 -16.70 -14.69
CA ALA A 140 19.35 -15.79 -15.06
C ALA A 140 19.80 -14.36 -15.27
N ARG A 141 19.05 -13.64 -16.09
CA ARG A 141 19.20 -12.20 -16.31
C ARG A 141 18.30 -11.44 -15.35
N VAL A 142 18.92 -10.68 -14.42
CA VAL A 142 18.24 -9.79 -13.48
C VAL A 142 18.23 -8.36 -14.05
N GLN A 143 17.06 -7.73 -14.15
CA GLN A 143 16.88 -6.37 -14.65
C GLN A 143 15.91 -5.58 -13.76
N VAL A 144 16.14 -4.29 -13.58
CA VAL A 144 15.20 -3.39 -12.91
C VAL A 144 14.36 -2.67 -13.96
N GLU A 145 13.03 -2.80 -13.89
CA GLU A 145 12.10 -2.12 -14.77
C GLU A 145 11.38 -0.98 -14.03
N THR A 146 11.70 0.24 -14.43
CA THR A 146 10.99 1.45 -13.98
C THR A 146 9.82 1.72 -14.91
N LYS A 147 8.59 1.58 -14.42
CA LYS A 147 7.40 1.92 -15.22
C LYS A 147 7.37 3.43 -15.45
N LYS A 148 7.26 3.87 -16.71
CA LYS A 148 7.03 5.28 -17.03
C LYS A 148 5.60 5.65 -16.65
N SER A 149 5.42 6.80 -16.02
CA SER A 149 4.10 7.36 -15.70
C SER A 149 3.26 7.46 -16.98
N PRO A 150 1.95 7.17 -16.94
CA PRO A 150 1.09 7.31 -18.11
C PRO A 150 1.12 8.76 -18.60
N ARG A 151 1.37 8.95 -19.91
CA ARG A 151 1.31 10.27 -20.55
C ARG A 151 -0.14 10.63 -20.82
N ILE A 152 -0.68 11.64 -20.15
CA ILE A 152 -2.00 12.20 -20.45
C ILE A 152 -1.87 13.13 -21.66
N LYS A 153 -2.58 12.84 -22.75
CA LYS A 153 -2.66 13.73 -23.93
C LYS A 153 -3.98 14.51 -23.86
N MET A 154 -3.91 15.81 -23.57
CA MET A 154 -5.08 16.68 -23.71
C MET A 154 -5.36 16.92 -25.20
N VAL A 155 -6.57 16.58 -25.64
CA VAL A 155 -7.04 16.85 -27.01
C VAL A 155 -8.00 18.04 -26.95
N ARG A 156 -7.69 19.10 -27.72
CA ARG A 156 -8.52 20.30 -27.80
C ARG A 156 -9.83 19.96 -28.52
N TYR A 157 -10.96 19.97 -27.81
CA TYR A 157 -12.27 19.76 -28.41
C TYR A 157 -12.65 20.99 -29.25
N ARG A 158 -12.76 20.83 -30.58
CA ARG A 158 -13.35 21.86 -31.46
C ARG A 158 -14.81 21.48 -31.72
N LYS A 159 -15.73 22.30 -31.22
CA LYS A 159 -17.18 22.17 -31.46
C LYS A 159 -17.42 22.30 -32.97
N LYS A 160 -17.94 21.26 -33.63
CA LYS A 160 -18.33 21.34 -35.04
C LYS A 160 -19.52 22.30 -35.14
N THR A 161 -19.33 23.47 -35.71
CA THR A 161 -20.43 24.32 -36.17
C THR A 161 -21.02 23.67 -37.41
N THR A 162 -22.24 23.16 -37.30
CA THR A 162 -23.06 22.78 -38.45
C THR A 162 -23.35 24.04 -39.26
N THR A 163 -22.66 24.22 -40.38
CA THR A 163 -23.08 25.14 -41.44
C THR A 163 -24.41 24.62 -41.96
N LYS A 164 -25.51 25.36 -41.71
CA LYS A 164 -26.79 25.09 -42.37
C LYS A 164 -26.54 25.18 -43.88
N ALA A 165 -26.87 24.13 -44.62
CA ALA A 165 -26.83 24.15 -46.07
C ALA A 165 -27.80 25.24 -46.54
N GLN A 166 -27.25 26.32 -47.08
CA GLN A 166 -28.02 27.40 -47.66
C GLN A 166 -28.35 26.96 -49.09
N TRP A 167 -29.62 26.62 -49.34
CA TRP A 167 -30.07 26.23 -50.67
C TRP A 167 -29.86 27.41 -51.61
N SER A 168 -29.35 27.13 -52.81
CA SER A 168 -29.27 28.15 -53.85
C SER A 168 -30.69 28.55 -54.29
N PRO A 169 -30.90 29.78 -54.79
CA PRO A 169 -32.19 30.22 -55.28
C PRO A 169 -32.78 29.28 -56.35
N ALA A 170 -31.94 28.63 -57.15
CA ALA A 170 -32.36 27.66 -58.15
C ALA A 170 -32.95 26.38 -57.52
N GLU A 171 -32.34 25.88 -56.45
CA GLU A 171 -32.83 24.70 -55.71
C GLU A 171 -34.15 25.01 -54.99
N MET A 172 -34.31 26.24 -54.48
CA MET A 172 -35.60 26.67 -53.90
C MET A 172 -36.70 26.75 -54.95
N MET A 173 -36.42 27.31 -56.13
CA MET A 173 -37.42 27.43 -57.19
C MET A 173 -37.87 26.07 -57.71
N ALA A 174 -36.94 25.12 -57.90
CA ALA A 174 -37.26 23.75 -58.30
C ALA A 174 -38.13 23.03 -57.25
N ALA A 175 -37.87 23.25 -55.96
CA ALA A 175 -38.69 22.70 -54.89
C ALA A 175 -40.09 23.31 -54.84
N ILE A 176 -40.22 24.61 -55.13
CA ILE A 176 -41.52 25.31 -55.17
C ILE A 176 -42.35 24.85 -56.39
N GLU A 177 -41.72 24.70 -57.56
CA GLU A 177 -42.38 24.17 -58.76
C GLU A 177 -42.86 22.73 -58.57
N ALA A 178 -42.07 21.89 -57.90
CA ALA A 178 -42.46 20.50 -57.60
C ALA A 178 -43.66 20.41 -56.64
N VAL A 179 -43.85 21.39 -55.76
CA VAL A 179 -44.99 21.45 -54.82
C VAL A 179 -46.26 21.98 -55.51
N ASN A 180 -46.13 22.86 -56.50
CA ASN A 180 -47.27 23.44 -57.23
C ASN A 180 -47.83 22.55 -58.35
N LEU A 181 -47.23 21.37 -58.58
CA LEU A 181 -47.68 20.36 -59.54
C LEU A 181 -48.62 19.30 -58.92
N PHE A 182 -49.04 19.49 -57.66
CA PHE A 182 -50.04 18.67 -56.95
C PHE A 182 -51.27 19.48 -56.56
#